data_AF-A0A2G4T6R2-F1
#
_entry.id   AF-A0A2G4T6R2-F1
#
_cell.length_a   1.000
_cell.length_b   1.000
_cell.length_c   1.000
_cell.angle_alpha   90.00
_cell.angle_beta   90.00
_cell.angle_gamma   90.00
#
_symmetry.space_group_name_H-M   'P 1'
#
loop_
_entity.id
_entity.type
_entity.pdbx_description
1 polymer ?
#
loop_
_entity_poly.entity_id
_entity_poly.type
_entity_poly.pdbx_seq_one_letter_code
_entity_poly.pdbx_strand_id
1 'polypeptide(L)'
;MQRLYSMRVQLLQSMINKLRDRCLARKAYVSPRHSASMPLNKRDEKADSQLKADMWSHCARTTQDLLHRLRTNMKSIRLVVIDYAGFSTDFGDVQFLFNAYKQAVEIVVDIEFSFDMTSRSDILNDNGVSNKFNCRIGQRKRSRSLITN
;
A
#
# COMPACT_ATOMS: atom_id res chain seq x y z
N MET A 1 -4.10 -10.63 24.49
CA MET A 1 -3.74 -11.00 23.09
C MET A 1 -4.94 -10.94 22.13
N GLN A 2 -6.13 -11.45 22.50
CA GLN A 2 -7.35 -11.41 21.65
C GLN A 2 -7.87 -10.00 21.29
N ARG A 3 -7.74 -9.00 22.18
CA ARG A 3 -8.26 -7.63 21.95
C ARG A 3 -7.51 -6.84 20.87
N LEU A 4 -6.19 -7.02 20.75
CA LEU A 4 -5.39 -6.39 19.69
C LEU A 4 -5.65 -7.02 18.32
N TYR A 5 -5.94 -8.33 18.33
CA TYR A 5 -6.29 -9.09 17.14
C TYR A 5 -7.62 -8.60 16.53
N SER A 6 -8.66 -8.40 17.34
CA SER A 6 -9.95 -7.88 16.87
C SER A 6 -9.86 -6.44 16.33
N MET A 7 -9.11 -5.55 17.01
CA MET A 7 -8.93 -4.18 16.55
C MET A 7 -8.24 -4.09 15.18
N ARG A 8 -7.20 -4.90 14.95
CA ARG A 8 -6.50 -4.87 13.65
C ARG A 8 -7.40 -5.34 12.51
N VAL A 9 -8.21 -6.38 12.75
CA VAL A 9 -9.20 -6.86 11.77
C VAL A 9 -10.21 -5.75 11.45
N GLN A 10 -10.74 -5.07 12.47
CA GLN A 10 -11.69 -3.97 12.29
C GLN A 10 -11.09 -2.77 11.53
N LEU A 11 -9.84 -2.39 11.83
CA LEU A 11 -9.16 -1.30 11.12
C LEU A 11 -8.94 -1.64 9.64
N LEU A 12 -8.49 -2.86 9.34
CA LEU A 12 -8.33 -3.32 7.96
C LEU A 12 -9.67 -3.41 7.22
N GLN A 13 -10.74 -3.81 7.91
CA GLN A 13 -12.09 -3.76 7.32
C GLN A 13 -12.51 -2.33 6.98
N SER A 14 -12.25 -1.37 7.86
CA SER A 14 -12.53 0.05 7.61
C SER A 14 -11.74 0.58 6.41
N MET A 15 -10.46 0.20 6.29
CA MET A 15 -9.62 0.52 5.13
C MET A 15 -10.18 -0.08 3.83
N ILE A 16 -10.65 -1.32 3.84
CA ILE A 16 -11.30 -1.96 2.69
C ILE A 16 -12.58 -1.21 2.30
N ASN A 17 -13.43 -0.89 3.28
CA ASN A 17 -14.67 -0.16 3.04
C ASN A 17 -14.36 1.22 2.43
N LYS A 18 -13.33 1.92 2.94
CA LYS A 18 -12.88 3.20 2.37
C LYS A 18 -12.44 3.07 0.91
N LEU A 19 -11.66 2.05 0.57
CA LEU A 19 -11.26 1.81 -0.83
C LEU A 19 -12.46 1.56 -1.74
N ARG A 20 -13.46 0.82 -1.26
CA ARG A 20 -14.64 0.47 -2.04
C ARG A 20 -15.64 1.63 -2.16
N ASP A 21 -15.98 2.26 -1.05
CA ASP A 21 -17.11 3.19 -0.95
C ASP A 21 -16.69 4.60 -1.35
N ARG A 22 -15.52 5.06 -0.87
CA ARG A 22 -14.98 6.39 -1.20
C ARG A 22 -14.16 6.37 -2.49
N CYS A 23 -13.30 5.36 -2.66
CA CYS A 23 -12.38 5.34 -3.81
C CYS A 23 -12.91 4.51 -5.00
N LEU A 24 -14.11 3.93 -4.88
CA LEU A 24 -14.80 3.16 -5.92
C LEU A 24 -13.94 1.99 -6.48
N ALA A 25 -13.04 1.45 -5.65
CA ALA A 25 -12.16 0.37 -6.05
C ALA A 25 -12.97 -0.92 -6.29
N ARG A 26 -12.87 -1.46 -7.51
CA ARG A 26 -13.59 -2.68 -7.89
C ARG A 26 -13.13 -3.92 -7.12
N LYS A 27 -11.85 -4.00 -6.76
CA LYS A 27 -11.25 -5.09 -5.99
C LYS A 27 -10.27 -4.51 -4.99
N ALA A 28 -10.46 -4.80 -3.71
CA ALA A 28 -9.55 -4.40 -2.63
C ALA A 28 -8.63 -5.56 -2.27
N TYR A 29 -7.34 -5.30 -2.10
CA TYR A 29 -6.34 -6.29 -1.71
C TYR A 29 -5.64 -5.81 -0.45
N VAL A 30 -5.30 -6.74 0.45
CA VAL A 30 -4.69 -6.40 1.74
C VAL A 30 -3.40 -7.17 1.98
N SER A 31 -2.44 -6.53 2.65
CA SER A 31 -1.24 -7.16 3.19
C SER A 31 -1.20 -6.96 4.70
N PRO A 32 -1.73 -7.89 5.50
CA PRO A 32 -2.08 -7.62 6.89
C PRO A 32 -0.88 -7.55 7.85
N ARG A 33 0.32 -8.01 7.46
CA ARG A 33 1.47 -8.16 8.39
C ARG A 33 2.80 -7.64 7.87
N HIS A 34 2.88 -7.18 6.64
CA HIS A 34 4.16 -6.77 6.06
C HIS A 34 4.46 -5.29 6.33
N SER A 35 5.75 -4.99 6.53
CA SER A 35 6.22 -3.61 6.61
C SER A 35 6.12 -2.95 5.24
N ALA A 36 5.81 -1.67 5.22
CA ALA A 36 5.88 -0.84 4.02
C ALA A 36 7.27 -0.78 3.37
N SER A 37 8.33 -1.05 4.14
CA SER A 37 9.71 -1.14 3.66
C SER A 37 10.05 -2.50 3.05
N MET A 38 9.12 -3.47 3.10
CA MET A 38 9.31 -4.78 2.51
C MET A 38 8.93 -4.74 1.03
N PRO A 39 9.75 -5.34 0.13
CA PRO A 39 9.45 -5.40 -1.29
C PRO A 39 8.06 -5.98 -1.57
N LEU A 40 7.29 -5.31 -2.41
CA LEU A 40 5.91 -5.66 -2.77
C LEU A 40 5.80 -7.08 -3.31
N ASN A 41 6.80 -7.53 -4.07
CA ASN A 41 6.85 -8.88 -4.63
C ASN A 41 6.97 -9.99 -3.58
N LYS A 42 7.52 -9.69 -2.40
CA LYS A 42 7.72 -10.65 -1.30
C LYS A 42 6.60 -10.66 -0.27
N ARG A 43 5.69 -9.68 -0.33
CA ARG A 43 4.59 -9.57 0.64
C ARG A 43 3.62 -10.72 0.44
N ASP A 44 3.23 -11.37 1.53
CA ASP A 44 2.24 -12.46 1.55
C ASP A 44 2.66 -13.70 0.73
N GLU A 45 3.94 -13.88 0.40
CA GLU A 45 4.46 -15.11 -0.25
C GLU A 45 4.24 -16.35 0.62
N LYS A 46 4.39 -16.20 1.94
CA LYS A 46 4.08 -17.25 2.91
C LYS A 46 2.71 -16.96 3.49
N ALA A 47 1.77 -17.89 3.31
CA ALA A 47 0.46 -17.80 3.92
C ALA A 47 0.62 -17.86 5.46
N ASP A 48 0.44 -16.72 6.11
CA ASP A 48 0.41 -16.68 7.57
C ASP A 48 -0.96 -17.18 8.06
N SER A 49 -0.95 -18.25 8.84
CA SER A 49 -2.15 -18.97 9.28
C SER A 49 -3.11 -18.15 10.15
N GLN A 50 -2.65 -17.03 10.72
CA GLN A 50 -3.40 -16.31 11.75
C GLN A 50 -4.33 -15.20 11.26
N LEU A 51 -4.09 -14.59 10.09
CA LEU A 51 -4.93 -13.53 9.52
C LEU A 51 -5.19 -13.84 8.05
N LYS A 52 -6.23 -14.62 7.79
CA LYS A 52 -6.62 -15.00 6.42
C LYS A 52 -7.40 -13.86 5.77
N ALA A 53 -7.19 -13.67 4.46
CA ALA A 53 -7.93 -12.67 3.69
C ALA A 53 -9.47 -12.85 3.80
N ASP A 54 -9.93 -14.08 4.03
CA ASP A 54 -11.33 -14.47 4.20
C ASP A 54 -11.98 -13.87 5.45
N MET A 55 -11.20 -13.31 6.38
CA MET A 55 -11.71 -12.65 7.59
C MET A 55 -12.38 -11.31 7.31
N TRP A 56 -12.18 -10.74 6.11
CA TRP A 56 -12.70 -9.44 5.74
C TRP A 56 -13.75 -9.54 4.64
N SER A 57 -14.90 -8.91 4.89
CA SER A 57 -15.92 -8.75 3.86
C SER A 57 -15.40 -7.87 2.73
N HIS A 58 -15.70 -8.25 1.49
CA HIS A 58 -15.32 -7.51 0.27
C HIS A 58 -13.82 -7.35 0.02
N CYS A 59 -12.98 -8.04 0.80
CA CYS A 59 -11.59 -8.28 0.44
C CYS A 59 -11.58 -9.19 -0.79
N ALA A 60 -10.87 -8.77 -1.85
CA ALA A 60 -10.61 -9.67 -2.95
C ALA A 60 -9.72 -10.78 -2.43
N ARG A 61 -8.44 -10.48 -2.12
CA ARG A 61 -7.43 -11.39 -1.52
C ARG A 61 -6.15 -10.62 -1.07
N THR A 62 -4.98 -11.27 -1.11
CA THR A 62 -3.68 -10.76 -0.65
C THR A 62 -2.91 -9.96 -1.70
N THR A 63 -1.73 -9.42 -1.36
CA THR A 63 -0.85 -8.76 -2.35
C THR A 63 -0.38 -9.73 -3.44
N GLN A 64 -0.14 -11.01 -3.15
CA GLN A 64 0.25 -11.97 -4.19
C GLN A 64 -0.85 -12.15 -5.25
N ASP A 65 -2.12 -12.11 -4.84
CA ASP A 65 -3.24 -12.18 -5.79
C ASP A 65 -3.38 -10.90 -6.63
N LEU A 66 -3.02 -9.74 -6.06
CA LEU A 66 -2.90 -8.50 -6.83
C LEU A 66 -1.82 -8.63 -7.91
N LEU A 67 -0.63 -9.11 -7.54
CA LEU A 67 0.48 -9.32 -8.48
C LEU A 67 0.11 -10.34 -9.57
N HIS A 68 -0.54 -11.45 -9.18
CA HIS A 68 -1.04 -12.43 -10.14
C HIS A 68 -2.04 -11.81 -11.12
N ARG A 69 -2.95 -10.96 -10.62
CA ARG A 69 -3.90 -10.24 -11.47
C ARG A 69 -3.20 -9.24 -12.41
N LEU A 70 -2.17 -8.54 -11.93
CA LEU A 70 -1.38 -7.64 -12.77
C LEU A 70 -0.67 -8.41 -13.90
N ARG A 71 -0.19 -9.63 -13.62
CA ARG A 71 0.45 -10.50 -14.63
C ARG A 71 -0.52 -11.02 -15.69
N THR A 72 -1.70 -11.46 -15.27
CA THR A 72 -2.63 -12.22 -16.12
C THR A 72 -3.66 -11.36 -16.84
N ASN A 73 -3.96 -10.17 -16.31
CA ASN A 73 -4.97 -9.31 -16.91
C ASN A 73 -4.41 -8.62 -18.17
N MET A 74 -5.23 -8.50 -19.21
CA MET A 74 -4.91 -7.78 -20.43
C MET A 74 -5.36 -6.31 -20.37
N LYS A 75 -6.27 -5.98 -19.45
CA LYS A 75 -6.80 -4.63 -19.29
C LYS A 75 -5.91 -3.78 -18.40
N SER A 76 -5.83 -2.49 -18.73
CA SER A 76 -5.23 -1.47 -17.88
C SER A 76 -5.87 -1.44 -16.49
N ILE A 77 -5.05 -1.31 -15.46
CA ILE A 77 -5.42 -1.29 -14.06
C ILE A 77 -4.87 0.00 -13.45
N ARG A 78 -5.77 0.76 -12.81
CA ARG A 78 -5.41 1.83 -11.88
C ARG A 78 -5.25 1.23 -10.48
N LEU A 79 -4.14 1.53 -9.83
CA LEU A 79 -3.89 1.10 -8.46
C LEU A 79 -4.35 2.22 -7.52
N VAL A 80 -5.30 1.92 -6.65
CA VAL A 80 -5.77 2.86 -5.64
C VAL A 80 -5.18 2.47 -4.30
N VAL A 81 -4.56 3.43 -3.62
CA VAL A 81 -3.89 3.22 -2.33
C VAL A 81 -4.36 4.28 -1.34
N ILE A 82 -4.42 3.90 -0.06
CA ILE A 82 -4.93 4.79 0.99
C ILE A 82 -3.91 5.90 1.29
N ASP A 83 -2.63 5.57 1.28
CA ASP A 83 -1.54 6.52 1.51
C ASP A 83 -0.27 6.00 0.83
N TYR A 84 0.69 6.90 0.64
CA TYR A 84 2.00 6.54 0.09
C TYR A 84 2.71 5.50 0.95
N ALA A 85 2.74 5.73 2.28
CA ALA A 85 3.40 4.84 3.23
C ALA A 85 2.78 3.44 3.28
N GLY A 86 1.47 3.29 3.14
CA GLY A 86 0.80 1.99 3.12
C GLY A 86 1.04 1.21 1.83
N PHE A 87 1.39 1.88 0.73
CA PHE A 87 1.81 1.21 -0.49
C PHE A 87 3.26 0.74 -0.40
N SER A 88 4.20 1.68 -0.31
CA SER A 88 5.63 1.39 -0.13
C SER A 88 6.32 2.62 0.45
N THR A 89 7.39 2.41 1.22
CA THR A 89 8.31 3.50 1.59
C THR A 89 9.56 3.53 0.73
N ASP A 90 9.71 2.56 -0.18
CA ASP A 90 10.81 2.47 -1.13
C ASP A 90 10.26 2.74 -2.53
N PHE A 91 10.66 3.89 -3.10
CA PHE A 91 10.27 4.25 -4.46
C PHE A 91 10.87 3.32 -5.52
N GLY A 92 12.06 2.75 -5.28
CA GLY A 92 12.67 1.79 -6.19
C GLY A 92 11.82 0.52 -6.35
N ASP A 93 11.19 0.07 -5.27
CA ASP A 93 10.25 -1.06 -5.30
C ASP A 93 8.96 -0.70 -6.08
N VAL A 94 8.48 0.54 -5.97
CA VAL A 94 7.36 1.04 -6.77
C VAL A 94 7.72 1.09 -8.26
N GLN A 95 8.88 1.63 -8.61
CA GLN A 95 9.35 1.65 -9.99
C GLN A 95 9.54 0.24 -10.56
N PHE A 96 10.08 -0.67 -9.76
CA PHE A 96 10.22 -2.08 -10.14
C PHE A 96 8.86 -2.73 -10.44
N LEU A 97 7.86 -2.50 -9.58
CA LEU A 97 6.51 -2.99 -9.80
C LEU A 97 5.94 -2.48 -11.14
N PHE A 98 6.04 -1.18 -11.40
CA PHE A 98 5.53 -0.60 -12.63
C PHE A 98 6.30 -1.12 -13.84
N ASN A 99 7.63 -1.24 -13.79
CA ASN A 99 8.41 -1.85 -14.86
C ASN A 99 8.00 -3.29 -15.14
N ALA A 100 7.79 -4.11 -14.10
CA ALA A 100 7.40 -5.50 -14.24
C ALA A 100 5.97 -5.68 -14.79
N TYR A 101 5.04 -4.79 -14.47
CA TYR A 101 3.62 -4.93 -14.83
C TYR A 101 3.13 -3.73 -15.64
N LYS A 102 3.12 -3.88 -16.97
CA LYS A 102 2.66 -2.83 -17.93
C LYS A 102 1.18 -2.47 -17.77
N GLN A 103 0.41 -3.38 -17.19
CA GLN A 103 -1.01 -3.21 -16.89
C GLN A 103 -1.26 -2.12 -15.85
N ALA A 104 -0.31 -1.87 -14.93
CA ALA A 104 -0.41 -0.79 -13.98
C ALA A 104 -0.10 0.54 -14.69
N VAL A 105 -1.14 1.36 -14.88
CA VAL A 105 -1.06 2.60 -15.67
C VAL A 105 -0.98 3.87 -14.82
N GLU A 106 -1.44 3.80 -13.57
CA GLU A 106 -1.57 4.96 -12.69
C GLU A 106 -1.67 4.50 -11.23
N ILE A 107 -1.11 5.31 -10.32
CA ILE A 107 -1.39 5.23 -8.89
C ILE A 107 -2.32 6.39 -8.53
N VAL A 108 -3.37 6.08 -7.78
CA VAL A 108 -4.28 7.06 -7.17
C VAL A 108 -4.16 6.92 -5.66
N VAL A 109 -3.70 7.97 -5.00
CA VAL A 109 -3.54 8.02 -3.54
C VAL A 109 -4.68 8.82 -2.93
N ASP A 110 -5.35 8.24 -1.93
CA ASP A 110 -6.45 8.88 -1.22
C ASP A 110 -5.96 9.81 -0.10
N ILE A 111 -5.71 11.07 -0.44
CA ILE A 111 -5.35 12.11 0.52
C ILE A 111 -6.62 12.63 1.20
N GLU A 112 -6.57 13.07 2.46
CA GLU A 112 -7.75 13.34 3.32
C GLU A 112 -8.97 13.95 2.62
N PHE A 113 -8.77 14.93 1.74
CA PHE A 113 -9.85 15.65 1.03
C PHE A 113 -9.76 15.56 -0.50
N SER A 114 -8.82 14.80 -1.07
CA SER A 114 -8.61 14.74 -2.51
C SER A 114 -7.91 13.46 -2.96
N PHE A 115 -7.77 13.27 -4.26
CA PHE A 115 -6.96 12.20 -4.82
C PHE A 115 -5.71 12.78 -5.47
N ASP A 116 -4.55 12.20 -5.16
CA ASP A 116 -3.31 12.48 -5.87
C ASP A 116 -3.06 11.38 -6.88
N MET A 117 -3.02 11.75 -8.15
CA MET A 117 -2.95 10.83 -9.28
C MET A 117 -1.57 10.96 -9.90
N THR A 118 -0.85 9.85 -9.99
CA THR A 118 0.48 9.80 -10.57
C THR A 118 0.51 8.78 -11.71
N SER A 119 0.84 9.25 -12.90
CA SER A 119 0.87 8.42 -14.10
C SER A 119 2.06 7.45 -14.09
N ARG A 120 1.96 6.37 -14.88
CA ARG A 120 3.08 5.45 -15.10
C ARG A 120 4.33 6.17 -15.60
N SER A 121 4.21 7.11 -16.53
CA SER A 121 5.36 7.86 -17.07
C SER A 121 6.06 8.66 -15.97
N ASP A 122 5.30 9.28 -15.07
CA ASP A 122 5.86 10.06 -13.97
C ASP A 122 6.59 9.17 -12.97
N ILE A 123 6.07 7.95 -12.72
CA ILE A 123 6.73 6.95 -11.86
C ILE A 123 8.02 6.45 -12.49
N LEU A 124 7.99 6.09 -13.77
CA LEU A 124 9.14 5.48 -14.44
C LEU A 124 10.28 6.47 -14.68
N ASN A 125 9.96 7.74 -14.95
CA ASN A 125 10.96 8.79 -15.20
C ASN A 125 11.32 9.60 -13.94
N ASP A 126 10.69 9.29 -12.80
CA ASP A 126 10.79 10.05 -11.55
C ASP A 126 10.60 11.57 -11.73
N ASN A 127 9.43 11.97 -12.24
CA ASN A 127 9.05 13.38 -12.39
C ASN A 127 8.69 14.02 -11.02
N GLY A 128 9.57 13.88 -10.02
CA GLY A 128 9.37 14.36 -8.65
C GLY A 128 8.50 13.45 -7.77
N VAL A 129 8.29 12.20 -8.19
CA VAL A 129 7.40 11.25 -7.51
C VAL A 129 8.08 10.61 -6.31
N SER A 130 9.39 10.35 -6.39
CA SER A 130 10.19 9.72 -5.33
C SER A 130 10.04 10.41 -3.97
N ASN A 131 9.99 11.75 -3.98
CA ASN A 131 9.79 12.56 -2.77
C ASN A 131 8.48 12.25 -2.03
N LYS A 132 7.42 11.87 -2.74
CA LYS A 132 6.11 11.52 -2.14
C LYS A 132 6.18 10.21 -1.35
N PHE A 133 7.03 9.28 -1.79
CA PHE A 133 7.27 7.99 -1.12
C PHE A 133 8.26 8.09 0.05
N ASN A 134 9.07 9.15 0.10
CA ASN A 134 9.98 9.45 1.22
C ASN A 134 9.24 10.08 2.42
N CYS A 135 8.14 9.45 2.85
CA CYS A 135 7.23 9.98 3.87
C CYS A 135 7.65 9.63 5.32
N ARG A 136 8.68 8.80 5.52
CA ARG A 136 9.23 8.53 6.86
C ARG A 136 10.21 9.64 7.27
N ILE A 137 9.67 10.70 7.86
CA ILE A 137 10.48 11.59 8.69
C ILE A 137 10.89 10.78 9.94
N GLY A 138 12.19 10.56 10.14
CA GLY A 138 12.71 9.85 11.31
C GLY A 138 12.12 10.41 12.61
N GLN A 139 12.05 9.60 13.67
CA GLN A 139 11.57 10.07 14.96
C GLN A 139 12.31 11.36 15.34
N ARG A 140 11.61 12.49 15.36
CA ARG A 140 12.19 13.74 15.87
C ARG A 140 12.56 13.47 17.33
N LYS A 141 13.86 13.56 17.69
CA LYS A 141 14.30 13.50 19.09
C LYS A 141 13.50 14.54 19.88
N ARG A 142 12.58 14.08 20.74
CA ARG A 142 11.69 14.96 21.53
C ARG A 142 12.34 15.47 22.82
N SER A 143 13.56 15.03 23.13
CA SER A 143 14.38 15.62 24.18
C SER A 143 15.80 15.88 23.68
N ARG A 144 16.23 17.14 23.74
CA ARG A 144 17.62 17.48 24.02
C ARG A 144 17.65 17.79 25.51
N SER A 145 18.12 16.87 26.34
CA SER A 145 18.69 17.27 27.62
C SER A 145 19.95 18.04 27.28
N LEU A 146 19.89 19.38 27.37
CA LEU A 146 21.08 20.20 27.44
C LEU A 146 21.75 19.86 28.78
N ILE A 147 22.72 18.96 28.74
CA ILE A 147 23.67 18.82 29.84
C ILE A 147 24.63 20.00 29.67
N THR A 148 24.38 21.09 30.39
CA THR A 148 25.38 22.12 30.67
C THR A 148 26.32 21.57 31.74
N ASN A 149 27.59 21.40 31.38
CA ASN A 149 28.71 21.23 32.32
C ASN A 149 29.01 22.56 33.00
#